data_AF-A0A7C2R935-F1
#
_entry.id   AF-A0A7C2R935-F1
#
_cell.length_a   1.000
_cell.length_b   1.000
_cell.length_c   1.000
_cell.angle_alpha   90.00
_cell.angle_beta   90.00
_cell.angle_gamma   90.00
#
_symmetry.space_group_name_H-M   'P 1'
#
loop_
_entity.id
_entity.type
_entity.pdbx_description
1 polymer ?
#
loop_
_entity_poly.entity_id
_entity_poly.type
_entity_poly.pdbx_seq_one_letter_code
_entity_poly.pdbx_strand_id
1 'polypeptide(L)'
;MSLPAIAVRHGVPTVAPGERPVAEIVHACHEHTIDAGLAALAMPGLDRGTLEPILTYCAEQRCIADDATCPGCRLRMERLGLASLDAFAAGHGEITFRSSPVVLKGEGSARLVADSLHELARTWAGEEYWFWARRVLRKLRFGLRRAGRTGLPPDAAAAAPVLILVRPQLADNIGMTARAMANFGLTELRLVAPRDGWPNEKARIAASGANYIVDAATAFPTLAEGLAGLSWVGATTARQRDLAKPVLTPEQAAAEMRRRIGEGQRCGILLGPERNGLETEEVAVADAAVMAPVNPNFASLNLAQAALLMAYEWMKAADTGTLGRVTTYEAPLRPGLRTRGSPPATREQLIGFFEQLEAALDRSGFFTAPDKRPTVVQNLRTMFVRMGATEQEIRTLRGIVKALVGAKQKRPDSP
;
A
#
# COMPACT_ATOMS: atom_id res chain seq x y z
N MET A 1 19.05 35.76 13.08
CA MET A 1 18.29 35.42 14.31
C MET A 1 18.89 34.16 14.88
N SER A 2 19.11 34.09 16.20
CA SER A 2 19.68 32.92 16.86
C SER A 2 18.74 31.72 16.71
N LEU A 3 19.29 30.53 16.46
CA LEU A 3 18.50 29.30 16.36
C LEU A 3 17.75 29.05 17.70
N PRO A 4 16.51 28.54 17.67
CA PRO A 4 15.80 28.15 18.88
C PRO A 4 16.60 27.06 19.60
N ALA A 5 17.10 27.39 20.79
CA ALA A 5 17.86 26.49 21.64
C ALA A 5 16.93 25.79 22.64
N ILE A 6 17.17 24.50 22.87
CA ILE A 6 16.48 23.71 23.89
C ILE A 6 17.23 23.89 25.20
N ALA A 7 16.51 24.26 26.26
CA ALA A 7 17.04 24.37 27.61
C ALA A 7 16.13 23.62 28.60
N VAL A 8 16.74 22.91 29.55
CA VAL A 8 16.00 22.26 30.63
C VAL A 8 15.73 23.28 31.73
N ARG A 9 14.45 23.56 32.00
CA ARG A 9 14.01 24.43 33.09
C ARG A 9 13.04 23.67 33.97
N HIS A 10 13.36 23.58 35.26
CA HIS A 10 12.55 22.85 36.24
C HIS A 10 12.22 21.42 35.81
N GLY A 11 13.19 20.73 35.20
CA GLY A 11 13.05 19.36 34.70
C GLY A 11 12.22 19.24 33.41
N VAL A 12 11.86 20.33 32.75
CA VAL A 12 11.12 20.36 31.48
C VAL A 12 12.02 20.88 30.36
N PRO A 13 12.15 20.17 29.22
CA PRO A 13 12.87 20.71 28.07
C PRO A 13 11.98 21.74 27.37
N THR A 14 12.49 22.97 27.26
CA THR A 14 11.77 24.15 26.75
C THR A 14 12.53 24.82 25.62
N VAL A 15 11.81 25.48 24.71
CA VAL A 15 12.36 26.19 23.56
C VAL A 15 12.16 27.70 23.71
N ALA A 16 13.22 28.47 23.51
CA ALA A 16 13.18 29.93 23.50
C ALA A 16 12.88 30.48 22.09
N PRO A 17 12.24 31.66 21.97
CA PRO A 17 11.66 32.50 23.04
C PRO A 17 10.26 32.01 23.49
N GLY A 18 9.92 32.22 24.75
CA GLY A 18 8.61 31.86 25.33
C GLY A 18 8.58 30.58 26.17
N GLU A 19 9.73 29.93 26.37
CA GLU A 19 9.92 28.75 27.24
C GLU A 19 8.90 27.63 27.01
N ARG A 20 8.53 27.40 25.74
CA ARG A 20 7.51 26.43 25.37
C ARG A 20 8.03 25.00 25.54
N PRO A 21 7.29 24.08 26.19
CA PRO A 21 7.69 22.67 26.28
C PRO A 21 7.86 22.04 24.90
N VAL A 22 8.89 21.22 24.72
CA VAL A 22 9.14 20.52 23.44
C VAL A 22 7.92 19.68 23.00
N ALA A 23 7.21 19.05 23.94
CA ALA A 23 6.02 18.25 23.63
C ALA A 23 4.87 19.08 23.03
N GLU A 24 4.68 20.33 23.46
CA GLU A 24 3.64 21.20 22.93
C GLU A 24 3.91 21.56 21.47
N ILE A 25 5.17 21.82 21.14
CA ILE A 25 5.60 22.08 19.76
C ILE A 25 5.39 20.84 18.89
N VAL A 26 5.75 19.66 19.40
CA VAL A 26 5.53 18.37 18.71
C VAL A 26 4.04 18.12 18.49
N HIS A 27 3.21 18.37 19.51
CA HIS A 27 1.76 18.17 19.45
C HIS A 27 1.12 19.06 18.39
N ALA A 28 1.37 20.37 18.43
CA ALA A 28 0.81 21.33 17.49
C ALA A 28 1.20 21.00 16.03
N CYS A 29 2.45 20.58 15.80
CA CYS A 29 2.93 20.19 14.46
C CYS A 29 2.47 18.78 14.04
N HIS A 30 1.97 17.96 14.97
CA HIS A 30 1.42 16.64 14.70
C HIS A 30 -0.07 16.69 14.35
N GLU A 31 -0.86 17.34 15.21
CA GLU A 31 -2.31 17.47 15.13
C GLU A 31 -2.74 18.27 13.89
N HIS A 32 -1.93 19.25 13.50
CA HIS A 32 -2.15 20.07 12.32
C HIS A 32 -1.10 19.82 11.22
N THR A 33 -1.22 20.58 10.13
CA THR A 33 -0.10 20.72 9.18
C THR A 33 1.06 21.44 9.88
N ILE A 34 2.30 21.23 9.42
CA ILE A 34 3.45 21.91 10.03
C ILE A 34 3.26 23.43 10.01
N ASP A 35 2.75 23.99 8.90
CA ASP A 35 2.54 25.44 8.77
C ASP A 35 1.45 25.94 9.71
N ALA A 36 0.33 25.22 9.82
CA ALA A 36 -0.75 25.60 10.74
C ALA A 36 -0.33 25.45 12.20
N GLY A 37 0.43 24.41 12.55
CA GLY A 37 0.97 24.22 13.89
C GLY A 37 1.96 25.31 14.28
N LEU A 38 2.88 25.67 13.39
CA LEU A 38 3.83 26.77 13.61
C LEU A 38 3.11 28.12 13.74
N ALA A 39 2.11 28.38 12.90
CA ALA A 39 1.30 29.59 12.98
C ALA A 39 0.51 29.67 14.29
N ALA A 40 -0.06 28.56 14.77
CA ALA A 40 -0.79 28.48 16.03
C ALA A 40 0.13 28.69 17.25
N LEU A 41 1.37 28.17 17.20
CA LEU A 41 2.35 28.40 18.25
C LEU A 41 2.81 29.86 18.32
N ALA A 42 2.81 30.56 17.18
CA ALA A 42 3.19 31.97 17.03
C ALA A 42 4.52 32.33 17.71
N MET A 43 5.48 31.41 17.73
CA MET A 43 6.76 31.58 18.43
C MET A 43 7.79 32.30 17.54
N PRO A 44 8.34 33.46 17.97
CA PRO A 44 9.35 34.17 17.20
C PRO A 44 10.60 33.30 16.95
N GLY A 45 11.05 33.19 15.69
CA GLY A 45 12.24 32.39 15.33
C GLY A 45 12.01 30.88 15.23
N LEU A 46 10.79 30.40 15.48
CA LEU A 46 10.39 29.02 15.20
C LEU A 46 9.70 28.96 13.83
N ASP A 47 10.38 28.37 12.86
CA ASP A 47 9.88 28.15 11.50
C ASP A 47 10.28 26.75 11.01
N ARG A 48 9.97 26.42 9.75
CA ARG A 48 10.33 25.13 9.15
C ARG A 48 11.84 24.85 9.17
N GLY A 49 12.67 25.86 8.96
CA GLY A 49 14.12 25.73 8.95
C GLY A 49 14.71 25.50 10.34
N THR A 50 13.99 25.90 11.40
CA THR A 50 14.47 25.80 12.78
C THR A 50 13.79 24.72 13.62
N LEU A 51 12.77 24.05 13.09
CA LEU A 51 11.98 23.02 13.79
C LEU A 51 12.71 21.67 13.94
N GLU A 52 13.59 21.30 13.01
CA GLU A 52 14.22 19.98 12.95
C GLU A 52 15.00 19.57 14.21
N PRO A 53 15.86 20.44 14.81
CA PRO A 53 16.58 20.10 16.04
C PRO A 53 15.64 19.79 17.21
N ILE A 54 14.51 20.50 17.32
CA ILE A 54 13.51 20.33 18.38
C ILE A 54 12.81 18.97 18.23
N LEU A 55 12.42 18.62 17.00
CA LEU A 55 11.81 17.32 16.72
C LEU A 55 12.80 16.18 16.93
N THR A 56 14.06 16.37 16.53
CA THR A 56 15.13 15.36 16.71
C THR A 56 15.38 15.08 18.19
N TYR A 57 15.44 16.13 19.01
CA TYR A 57 15.58 16.01 20.46
C TYR A 57 14.51 15.11 21.08
N CYS A 58 13.24 15.32 20.72
CA CYS A 58 12.13 14.51 21.21
C CYS A 58 12.12 13.09 20.60
N ALA A 59 12.37 12.97 19.29
CA ALA A 59 12.34 11.71 18.55
C ALA A 59 13.39 10.69 19.00
N GLU A 60 14.55 11.19 19.42
CA GLU A 60 15.68 10.41 19.96
C GLU A 60 15.63 10.29 21.49
N GLN A 61 14.59 10.87 22.12
CA GLN A 61 14.41 10.83 23.57
C GLN A 61 15.62 11.38 24.34
N ARG A 62 16.28 12.42 23.82
CA ARG A 62 17.49 13.02 24.44
C ARG A 62 17.21 13.59 25.83
N CYS A 63 15.94 13.91 26.11
CA CYS A 63 15.48 14.28 27.44
C CYS A 63 15.80 13.24 28.52
N ILE A 64 16.00 11.96 28.17
CA ILE A 64 16.44 10.94 29.13
C ILE A 64 17.85 11.27 29.66
N ALA A 65 18.77 11.61 28.76
CA ALA A 65 20.14 11.94 29.12
C ALA A 65 20.22 13.28 29.88
N ASP A 66 19.33 14.22 29.55
CA ASP A 66 19.28 15.55 30.20
C ASP A 66 18.49 15.55 31.53
N ASP A 67 18.09 14.38 32.01
CA ASP A 67 17.23 14.20 33.17
C ASP A 67 15.96 15.08 33.17
N ALA A 68 15.30 15.17 32.02
CA ALA A 68 14.16 16.04 31.78
C ALA A 68 12.94 15.28 31.22
N THR A 69 11.73 15.78 31.46
CA THR A 69 10.49 15.24 30.89
C THR A 69 9.45 16.32 30.60
N CYS A 70 8.69 16.17 29.51
CA CYS A 70 7.60 17.09 29.20
C CYS A 70 6.32 16.77 29.99
N PRO A 71 5.50 17.77 30.34
CA PRO A 71 4.11 17.56 30.78
C PRO A 71 3.32 16.70 29.78
N GLY A 72 2.48 15.79 30.30
CA GLY A 72 1.64 14.90 29.49
C GLY A 72 2.39 13.85 28.67
N CYS A 73 3.70 13.70 28.83
CA CYS A 73 4.48 12.68 28.13
C CYS A 73 4.39 11.33 28.85
N ARG A 74 4.15 10.24 28.13
CA ARG A 74 4.13 8.89 28.72
C ARG A 74 5.43 8.55 29.45
N LEU A 75 6.57 8.97 28.91
CA LEU A 75 7.90 8.77 29.53
C LEU A 75 8.02 9.45 30.91
N ARG A 76 7.26 10.52 31.15
CA ARG A 76 7.18 11.17 32.47
C ARG A 76 6.49 10.28 33.49
N MET A 77 5.45 9.56 33.10
CA MET A 77 4.71 8.65 33.98
C MET A 77 5.59 7.44 34.36
N GLU A 78 6.30 6.88 33.39
CA GLU A 78 7.25 5.78 33.61
C GLU A 78 8.36 6.19 34.59
N ARG A 79 8.89 7.41 34.48
CA ARG A 79 9.89 7.94 35.42
C ARG A 79 9.36 8.23 36.82
N LEU A 80 8.12 8.71 36.92
CA LEU A 80 7.48 8.97 38.21
C LEU A 80 6.94 7.69 38.87
N GLY A 81 7.12 6.51 38.26
CA GLY A 81 6.62 5.23 38.78
C GLY A 81 5.09 5.11 38.73
N LEU A 82 4.42 5.95 37.95
CA LEU A 82 2.95 5.99 37.84
C LEU A 82 2.52 5.00 36.77
N ALA A 83 2.56 3.70 37.11
CA ALA A 83 2.25 2.60 36.20
C ALA A 83 0.75 2.31 36.03
N SER A 84 -0.10 2.90 36.87
CA SER A 84 -1.56 2.73 36.84
C SER A 84 -2.28 4.03 37.20
N LEU A 85 -3.56 4.12 36.82
CA LEU A 85 -4.44 5.21 37.23
C LEU A 85 -4.57 5.28 38.77
N ASP A 86 -4.52 4.14 39.46
CA ASP A 86 -4.56 4.09 40.93
C ASP A 86 -3.31 4.71 41.55
N ALA A 87 -2.12 4.43 40.99
CA ALA A 87 -0.87 5.05 41.42
C ALA A 87 -0.89 6.57 41.19
N PHE A 88 -1.47 7.03 40.08
CA PHE A 88 -1.67 8.45 39.80
C PHE A 88 -2.66 9.10 40.79
N ALA A 89 -3.78 8.43 41.08
CA ALA A 89 -4.80 8.90 42.02
C ALA A 89 -4.25 8.99 43.45
N ALA A 90 -3.40 8.05 43.87
CA ALA A 90 -2.76 8.07 45.19
C ALA A 90 -1.92 9.35 45.45
N GLY A 91 -1.35 9.95 44.39
CA GLY A 91 -0.60 11.20 44.47
C GLY A 91 -1.45 12.47 44.61
N HIS A 92 -2.78 12.38 44.53
CA HIS A 92 -3.70 13.51 44.61
C HIS A 92 -4.67 13.33 45.79
N GLY A 93 -4.83 14.36 46.61
CA GLY A 93 -5.75 14.32 47.75
C GLY A 93 -7.22 14.30 47.32
N GLU A 94 -7.52 14.93 46.18
CA GLU A 94 -8.88 15.00 45.64
C GLU A 94 -8.86 15.19 44.12
N ILE A 95 -9.59 14.33 43.39
CA ILE A 95 -9.85 14.48 41.96
C ILE A 95 -11.36 14.59 41.75
N THR A 96 -11.83 15.75 41.29
CA THR A 96 -13.26 16.04 41.07
C THR A 96 -13.59 16.02 39.58
N PHE A 97 -14.71 15.39 39.21
CA PHE A 97 -15.16 15.35 37.81
C PHE A 97 -16.25 16.39 37.51
N ARG A 98 -16.09 17.22 36.48
CA ARG A 98 -17.07 18.29 36.17
C ARG A 98 -18.44 17.77 35.75
N SER A 99 -18.44 16.64 35.03
CA SER A 99 -19.65 16.06 34.43
C SER A 99 -20.22 14.90 35.25
N SER A 100 -19.68 14.63 36.44
CA SER A 100 -19.98 13.42 37.21
C SER A 100 -19.96 13.68 38.71
N PRO A 101 -20.88 13.08 39.50
CA PRO A 101 -20.86 13.21 40.96
C PRO A 101 -19.71 12.45 41.63
N VAL A 102 -18.87 11.75 40.87
CA VAL A 102 -17.76 10.95 41.38
C VAL A 102 -16.61 11.87 41.82
N VAL A 103 -16.00 11.54 42.95
CA VAL A 103 -14.77 12.16 43.45
C VAL A 103 -13.81 11.05 43.85
N LEU A 104 -12.57 11.10 43.35
CA LEU A 104 -11.52 10.19 43.81
C LEU A 104 -10.74 10.88 44.93
N LYS A 105 -10.57 10.18 46.05
CA LYS A 105 -9.74 10.65 47.17
C LYS A 105 -8.51 9.76 47.26
N GLY A 106 -7.35 10.39 47.22
CA GLY A 106 -6.05 9.73 47.43
C GLY A 106 -5.34 10.28 48.65
N GLU A 107 -4.15 9.77 48.91
CA GLU A 107 -3.33 10.12 50.07
C GLU A 107 -2.47 11.37 49.86
N GLY A 108 -2.43 11.89 48.62
CA GLY A 108 -1.69 13.09 48.27
C GLY A 108 -2.32 14.40 48.77
N SER A 109 -1.67 15.53 48.47
CA SER A 109 -2.14 16.87 48.86
C SER A 109 -2.64 17.72 47.68
N ALA A 110 -2.36 17.29 46.45
CA ALA A 110 -2.76 18.00 45.24
C ALA A 110 -4.24 17.79 44.92
N ARG A 111 -4.91 18.84 44.41
CA ARG A 111 -6.29 18.76 43.94
C ARG A 111 -6.34 18.90 42.42
N LEU A 112 -7.09 18.03 41.75
CA LEU A 112 -7.27 18.02 40.29
C LEU A 112 -8.76 18.09 39.95
N VAL A 113 -9.10 18.88 38.92
CA VAL A 113 -10.45 18.86 38.32
C VAL A 113 -10.32 18.31 36.91
N ALA A 114 -11.05 17.24 36.61
CA ALA A 114 -11.09 16.62 35.29
C ALA A 114 -12.52 16.67 34.73
N ASP A 115 -12.68 16.64 33.41
CA ASP A 115 -14.02 16.73 32.82
C ASP A 115 -14.81 15.41 32.93
N SER A 116 -14.11 14.27 32.85
CA SER A 116 -14.67 12.94 33.07
C SER A 116 -13.59 11.92 33.46
N LEU A 117 -14.02 10.76 33.98
CA LEU A 117 -13.10 9.64 34.26
C LEU A 117 -12.43 9.11 32.99
N HIS A 118 -13.14 9.10 31.85
CA HIS A 118 -12.59 8.69 30.56
C HIS A 118 -11.51 9.66 30.07
N GLU A 119 -11.75 10.97 30.22
CA GLU A 119 -10.78 11.99 29.85
C GLU A 119 -9.56 11.98 30.77
N LEU A 120 -9.77 11.76 32.07
CA LEU A 120 -8.68 11.52 33.01
C LEU A 120 -7.88 10.27 32.60
N ALA A 121 -8.57 9.15 32.29
CA ALA A 121 -7.98 7.89 31.84
C ALA A 121 -7.13 8.05 30.57
N ARG A 122 -7.53 8.95 29.66
CA ARG A 122 -6.79 9.27 28.44
C ARG A 122 -5.61 10.19 28.71
N THR A 123 -5.79 11.20 29.56
CA THR A 123 -4.79 12.24 29.82
C THR A 123 -3.69 11.79 30.81
N TRP A 124 -3.99 10.94 31.80
CA TRP A 124 -2.98 10.42 32.74
C TRP A 124 -1.96 9.52 32.06
N ALA A 125 -2.39 8.69 31.11
CA ALA A 125 -1.52 7.72 30.44
C ALA A 125 -0.38 8.41 29.67
N GLY A 126 -0.59 9.68 29.34
CA GLY A 126 0.34 10.50 28.58
C GLY A 126 0.45 10.05 27.12
N GLU A 127 0.99 10.94 26.30
CA GLU A 127 1.16 10.73 24.88
C GLU A 127 2.59 10.31 24.55
N GLU A 128 2.75 9.50 23.50
CA GLU A 128 4.05 9.11 22.97
C GLU A 128 4.63 10.21 22.06
N TYR A 129 4.94 11.37 22.65
CA TYR A 129 5.45 12.51 21.89
C TYR A 129 6.70 12.19 21.06
N TRP A 130 7.56 11.26 21.49
CA TRP A 130 8.72 10.82 20.70
C TRP A 130 8.29 10.19 19.36
N PHE A 131 7.19 9.43 19.34
CA PHE A 131 6.64 8.80 18.14
C PHE A 131 6.02 9.86 17.22
N TRP A 132 5.31 10.82 17.79
CA TRP A 132 4.77 11.97 17.05
C TRP A 132 5.87 12.82 16.45
N ALA A 133 6.94 13.10 17.21
CA ALA A 133 8.11 13.84 16.76
C ALA A 133 8.79 13.16 15.58
N ARG A 134 8.96 11.82 15.59
CA ARG A 134 9.47 11.06 14.42
C ARG A 134 8.58 11.25 13.19
N ARG A 135 7.27 11.25 13.36
CA ARG A 135 6.30 11.44 12.26
C ARG A 135 6.39 12.86 11.69
N VAL A 136 6.48 13.88 12.54
CA VAL A 136 6.62 15.29 12.12
C VAL A 136 7.99 15.53 11.49
N LEU A 137 9.08 14.98 12.06
CA LEU A 137 10.44 15.10 11.53
C LEU A 137 10.52 14.51 10.12
N ARG A 138 9.82 13.40 9.89
CA ARG A 138 9.68 12.81 8.56
C ARG A 138 8.86 13.71 7.61
N LYS A 139 7.75 14.30 8.09
CA LYS A 139 6.96 15.29 7.32
C LYS A 139 7.81 16.52 6.96
N LEU A 140 8.73 16.94 7.83
CA LEU A 140 9.58 18.10 7.65
C LEU A 140 10.70 17.83 6.63
N ARG A 141 11.46 16.74 6.81
CA ARG A 141 12.58 16.36 5.93
C ARG A 141 12.15 15.96 4.53
N PHE A 142 10.97 15.36 4.39
CA PHE A 142 10.55 14.68 3.16
C PHE A 142 9.16 15.11 2.67
N GLY A 143 8.56 16.16 3.26
CA GLY A 143 7.18 16.56 3.00
C GLY A 143 6.15 15.57 3.58
N LEU A 144 4.86 15.92 3.48
CA LEU A 144 3.77 14.98 3.70
C LEU A 144 3.87 13.85 2.66
N ARG A 145 4.51 12.73 3.00
CA ARG A 145 4.33 11.50 2.23
C ARG A 145 2.87 11.04 2.39
N ARG A 146 1.99 11.47 1.49
CA ARG A 146 1.06 10.49 0.91
C ARG A 146 1.94 9.43 0.27
N ALA A 147 1.71 8.16 0.57
CA ALA A 147 2.51 7.04 0.09
C ALA A 147 3.00 7.31 -1.35
N GLY A 148 4.31 7.41 -1.53
CA GLY A 148 4.98 7.96 -2.72
C GLY A 148 4.18 7.90 -4.03
N ARG A 149 3.49 8.99 -4.34
CA ARG A 149 3.00 9.34 -5.67
C ARG A 149 3.57 10.70 -6.00
N THR A 150 4.84 10.74 -6.38
CA THR A 150 5.17 11.64 -7.48
C THR A 150 4.43 11.05 -8.67
N GLY A 151 3.35 11.69 -9.11
CA GLY A 151 2.83 11.50 -10.46
C GLY A 151 3.82 12.03 -11.48
N LEU A 152 5.10 11.68 -11.34
CA LEU A 152 6.06 11.86 -12.39
C LEU A 152 5.71 10.79 -13.42
N PRO A 153 5.55 11.15 -14.69
CA PRO A 153 5.31 10.17 -15.72
C PRO A 153 6.42 9.10 -15.65
N PRO A 154 6.11 7.81 -15.88
CA PRO A 154 7.16 6.84 -16.19
C PRO A 154 8.05 7.38 -17.32
N ASP A 155 9.30 6.93 -17.40
CA ASP A 155 10.21 7.30 -18.50
C ASP A 155 9.46 7.30 -19.84
N ALA A 156 9.49 8.42 -20.55
CA ALA A 156 8.69 8.71 -21.74
C ALA A 156 8.92 7.72 -22.91
N ALA A 157 9.83 6.74 -22.74
CA ALA A 157 10.23 5.76 -23.73
C ALA A 157 9.29 4.54 -23.85
N ALA A 158 8.41 4.28 -22.87
CA ALA A 158 7.49 3.14 -22.96
C ALA A 158 6.24 3.51 -23.80
N ALA A 159 6.25 3.15 -25.09
CA ALA A 159 5.10 3.31 -25.97
C ALA A 159 3.88 2.55 -25.41
N ALA A 160 2.79 3.28 -25.15
CA ALA A 160 1.55 2.78 -24.56
C ALA A 160 0.35 3.30 -25.38
N PRO A 161 -0.81 2.62 -25.31
CA PRO A 161 -1.99 3.07 -26.03
C PRO A 161 -2.58 4.35 -25.43
N VAL A 162 -3.19 5.16 -26.30
CA VAL A 162 -3.92 6.38 -25.91
C VAL A 162 -5.30 6.02 -25.38
N LEU A 163 -5.71 6.56 -24.23
CA LEU A 163 -7.12 6.48 -23.81
C LEU A 163 -7.91 7.67 -24.31
N ILE A 164 -9.09 7.41 -24.86
CA ILE A 164 -9.93 8.41 -25.52
C ILE A 164 -11.33 8.33 -24.90
N LEU A 165 -11.74 9.38 -24.20
CA LEU A 165 -13.06 9.48 -23.58
C LEU A 165 -13.98 10.32 -24.45
N VAL A 166 -15.04 9.69 -24.97
CA VAL A 166 -16.04 10.36 -25.79
C VAL A 166 -17.16 10.89 -24.93
N ARG A 167 -17.42 12.20 -25.04
CA ARG A 167 -18.45 12.95 -24.31
C ARG A 167 -18.58 12.54 -22.83
N PRO A 168 -17.47 12.49 -22.05
CA PRO A 168 -17.54 12.14 -20.63
C PRO A 168 -18.46 13.12 -19.89
N GLN A 169 -19.32 12.59 -19.03
CA GLN A 169 -20.37 13.38 -18.36
C GLN A 169 -19.94 13.91 -17.00
N LEU A 170 -19.08 13.18 -16.28
CA LEU A 170 -18.65 13.54 -14.93
C LEU A 170 -17.15 13.75 -14.86
N ALA A 171 -16.74 14.93 -14.39
CA ALA A 171 -15.33 15.24 -14.11
C ALA A 171 -14.67 14.22 -13.18
N ASP A 172 -15.41 13.68 -12.20
CA ASP A 172 -14.95 12.63 -11.30
C ASP A 172 -14.53 11.35 -12.06
N ASN A 173 -15.28 10.96 -13.10
CA ASN A 173 -14.93 9.80 -13.92
C ASN A 173 -13.68 10.05 -14.76
N ILE A 174 -13.46 11.28 -15.24
CA ILE A 174 -12.23 11.65 -15.93
C ILE A 174 -11.04 11.52 -14.97
N GLY A 175 -11.16 12.07 -13.75
CA GLY A 175 -10.13 11.95 -12.73
C GLY A 175 -9.86 10.50 -12.29
N MET A 176 -10.91 9.72 -12.04
CA MET A 176 -10.78 8.30 -11.71
C MET A 176 -10.17 7.49 -12.88
N THR A 177 -10.45 7.85 -14.12
CA THR A 177 -9.80 7.28 -15.31
C THR A 177 -8.32 7.60 -15.33
N ALA A 178 -7.93 8.87 -15.14
CA ALA A 178 -6.52 9.25 -15.03
C ALA A 178 -5.81 8.50 -13.90
N ARG A 179 -6.47 8.32 -12.75
CA ARG A 179 -5.96 7.50 -11.65
C ARG A 179 -5.76 6.03 -12.05
N ALA A 180 -6.70 5.45 -12.79
CA ALA A 180 -6.57 4.09 -13.31
C ALA A 180 -5.41 3.98 -14.30
N MET A 181 -5.28 4.91 -15.24
CA MET A 181 -4.16 4.99 -16.18
C MET A 181 -2.81 5.04 -15.45
N ALA A 182 -2.68 5.92 -14.46
CA ALA A 182 -1.45 6.04 -13.67
C ALA A 182 -1.10 4.78 -12.88
N ASN A 183 -2.09 4.02 -12.39
CA ASN A 183 -1.83 2.76 -11.69
C ASN A 183 -1.21 1.70 -12.62
N PHE A 184 -1.45 1.80 -13.92
CA PHE A 184 -1.05 0.78 -14.90
C PHE A 184 -0.20 1.33 -16.06
N GLY A 185 0.45 2.48 -15.84
CA GLY A 185 1.49 3.01 -16.73
C GLY A 185 0.99 3.60 -18.06
N LEU A 186 -0.30 3.96 -18.17
CA LEU A 186 -0.80 4.74 -19.31
C LEU A 186 -0.71 6.22 -18.98
N THR A 187 -0.37 7.05 -19.97
CA THR A 187 -0.05 8.48 -19.74
C THR A 187 -0.78 9.44 -20.68
N GLU A 188 -1.13 9.02 -21.89
CA GLU A 188 -1.80 9.88 -22.89
C GLU A 188 -3.33 9.74 -22.79
N LEU A 189 -3.99 10.83 -22.38
CA LEU A 189 -5.45 10.94 -22.27
C LEU A 189 -5.98 11.97 -23.27
N ARG A 190 -6.95 11.59 -24.08
CA ARG A 190 -7.69 12.47 -25.00
C ARG A 190 -9.16 12.53 -24.61
N LEU A 191 -9.73 13.72 -24.66
CA LEU A 191 -11.15 13.96 -24.35
C LEU A 191 -11.84 14.47 -25.61
N VAL A 192 -12.91 13.82 -26.05
CA VAL A 192 -13.71 14.27 -27.19
C VAL A 192 -14.99 14.91 -26.67
N ALA A 193 -15.16 16.21 -26.89
CA ALA A 193 -16.32 17.00 -26.48
C ALA A 193 -16.75 16.75 -25.00
N PRO A 194 -15.85 16.95 -24.00
CA PRO A 194 -16.20 16.77 -22.59
C PRO A 194 -17.33 17.71 -22.18
N ARG A 195 -18.38 17.19 -21.53
CA ARG A 195 -19.61 17.94 -21.25
C ARG A 195 -19.39 19.19 -20.40
N ASP A 196 -18.59 19.08 -19.35
CA ASP A 196 -18.31 20.16 -18.40
C ASP A 196 -17.13 21.05 -18.83
N GLY A 197 -16.65 20.91 -20.07
CA GLY A 197 -15.49 21.63 -20.59
C GLY A 197 -14.14 21.13 -20.04
N TRP A 198 -13.06 21.71 -20.53
CA TRP A 198 -11.68 21.40 -20.15
C TRP A 198 -10.79 22.65 -20.19
N PRO A 199 -9.83 22.84 -19.26
CA PRO A 199 -9.45 21.99 -18.12
C PRO A 199 -10.48 21.99 -16.97
N ASN A 200 -10.43 20.99 -16.09
CA ASN A 200 -11.40 20.82 -15.00
C ASN A 200 -10.76 20.45 -13.65
N GLU A 201 -10.87 21.33 -12.65
CA GLU A 201 -10.25 21.14 -11.32
C GLU A 201 -10.87 19.96 -10.55
N LYS A 202 -12.16 19.64 -10.74
CA LYS A 202 -12.77 18.47 -10.09
C LYS A 202 -12.14 17.17 -10.59
N ALA A 203 -11.84 17.07 -11.88
CA ALA A 203 -11.13 15.92 -12.44
C ALA A 203 -9.73 15.78 -11.81
N ARG A 204 -9.04 16.90 -11.60
CA ARG A 204 -7.73 16.94 -10.94
C ARG A 204 -7.79 16.48 -9.49
N ILE A 205 -8.81 16.90 -8.73
CA ILE A 205 -9.05 16.42 -7.36
C ILE A 205 -9.32 14.91 -7.35
N ALA A 206 -10.19 14.42 -8.23
CA ALA A 206 -10.55 13.01 -8.35
C ALA A 206 -9.38 12.11 -8.79
N ALA A 207 -8.42 12.65 -9.55
CA ALA A 207 -7.21 11.94 -9.98
C ALA A 207 -6.28 11.55 -8.82
N SER A 208 -6.42 12.17 -7.64
CA SER A 208 -5.77 11.73 -6.39
C SER A 208 -4.27 11.43 -6.54
N GLY A 209 -3.54 12.36 -7.18
CA GLY A 209 -2.09 12.29 -7.40
C GLY A 209 -1.68 11.86 -8.82
N ALA A 210 -2.64 11.47 -9.66
CA ALA A 210 -2.43 11.27 -11.11
C ALA A 210 -2.62 12.56 -11.92
N ASN A 211 -2.39 13.72 -11.29
CA ASN A 211 -2.69 15.03 -11.88
C ASN A 211 -1.93 15.28 -13.17
N TYR A 212 -0.72 14.72 -13.34
CA TYR A 212 0.06 14.85 -14.57
C TYR A 212 -0.65 14.35 -15.82
N ILE A 213 -1.51 13.32 -15.71
CA ILE A 213 -2.29 12.82 -16.85
C ILE A 213 -3.44 13.78 -17.16
N VAL A 214 -4.08 14.33 -16.13
CA VAL A 214 -5.13 15.35 -16.27
C VAL A 214 -4.54 16.63 -16.87
N ASP A 215 -3.45 17.13 -16.31
CA ASP A 215 -2.79 18.36 -16.70
C ASP A 215 -2.22 18.26 -18.14
N ALA A 216 -1.85 17.07 -18.60
CA ALA A 216 -1.40 16.80 -19.98
C ALA A 216 -2.53 16.39 -20.94
N ALA A 217 -3.75 16.17 -20.46
CA ALA A 217 -4.84 15.69 -21.32
C ALA A 217 -5.27 16.77 -22.32
N THR A 218 -5.49 16.36 -23.56
CA THR A 218 -5.92 17.26 -24.64
C THR A 218 -7.40 17.04 -24.95
N ALA A 219 -8.16 18.13 -25.03
CA ALA A 219 -9.57 18.11 -25.42
C ALA A 219 -9.73 18.44 -26.91
N PHE A 220 -10.56 17.67 -27.60
CA PHE A 220 -10.88 17.80 -29.01
C PHE A 220 -12.38 18.01 -29.19
N PRO A 221 -12.82 18.86 -30.13
CA PRO A 221 -14.24 19.08 -30.42
C PRO A 221 -14.88 17.88 -31.12
N THR A 222 -14.14 17.11 -31.92
CA THR A 222 -14.68 16.01 -32.73
C THR A 222 -13.95 14.69 -32.49
N LEU A 223 -14.64 13.58 -32.77
CA LEU A 223 -14.05 12.24 -32.67
C LEU A 223 -12.88 12.08 -33.65
N ALA A 224 -13.01 12.59 -34.88
CA ALA A 224 -11.98 12.51 -35.90
C ALA A 224 -10.65 13.13 -35.42
N GLU A 225 -10.72 14.30 -34.79
CA GLU A 225 -9.54 14.95 -34.21
C GLU A 225 -8.96 14.18 -33.02
N GLY A 226 -9.83 13.63 -32.16
CA GLY A 226 -9.40 12.78 -31.05
C GLY A 226 -8.67 11.49 -31.51
N LEU A 227 -9.05 10.95 -32.67
CA LEU A 227 -8.43 9.76 -33.26
C LEU A 227 -7.19 10.05 -34.12
N ALA A 228 -6.88 11.33 -34.39
CA ALA A 228 -5.82 11.70 -35.31
C ALA A 228 -4.45 11.10 -34.91
N GLY A 229 -3.74 10.55 -35.89
CA GLY A 229 -2.42 9.94 -35.71
C GLY A 229 -2.43 8.53 -35.09
N LEU A 230 -3.59 7.91 -34.88
CA LEU A 230 -3.71 6.51 -34.48
C LEU A 230 -3.85 5.62 -35.71
N SER A 231 -3.16 4.48 -35.71
CA SER A 231 -3.20 3.46 -36.75
C SER A 231 -4.11 2.28 -36.38
N TRP A 232 -4.50 2.17 -35.11
CA TRP A 232 -5.42 1.15 -34.63
C TRP A 232 -6.23 1.64 -33.43
N VAL A 233 -7.54 1.36 -33.42
CA VAL A 233 -8.47 1.79 -32.37
C VAL A 233 -9.37 0.63 -31.94
N GLY A 234 -9.41 0.35 -30.64
CA GLY A 234 -10.38 -0.56 -30.03
C GLY A 234 -11.53 0.19 -29.36
N ALA A 235 -12.78 -0.07 -29.74
CA ALA A 235 -13.95 0.55 -29.15
C ALA A 235 -14.58 -0.31 -28.05
N THR A 236 -14.60 0.18 -26.80
CA THR A 236 -15.19 -0.57 -25.67
C THR A 236 -16.72 -0.51 -25.70
N THR A 237 -17.37 -1.67 -25.64
CA THR A 237 -18.84 -1.78 -25.63
C THR A 237 -19.30 -3.01 -24.85
N ALA A 238 -20.45 -2.90 -24.19
CA ALA A 238 -21.15 -4.06 -23.62
C ALA A 238 -22.25 -4.61 -24.56
N ARG A 239 -22.59 -3.85 -25.60
CA ARG A 239 -23.66 -4.20 -26.55
C ARG A 239 -23.07 -4.87 -27.78
N GLN A 240 -23.69 -5.97 -28.20
CA GLN A 240 -23.48 -6.49 -29.54
C GLN A 240 -24.06 -5.50 -30.54
N ARG A 241 -23.25 -5.13 -31.54
CA ARG A 241 -23.64 -4.28 -32.66
C ARG A 241 -23.54 -5.13 -33.92
N ASP A 242 -24.46 -4.95 -34.86
CA ASP A 242 -24.42 -5.65 -36.15
C ASP A 242 -23.41 -4.96 -37.09
N LEU A 243 -22.13 -5.03 -36.69
CA LEU A 243 -20.99 -4.51 -37.43
C LEU A 243 -20.06 -5.68 -37.71
N ALA A 244 -19.70 -5.90 -38.97
CA ALA A 244 -18.74 -6.94 -39.37
C ALA A 244 -17.31 -6.54 -38.98
N LYS A 245 -16.99 -6.62 -37.68
CA LYS A 245 -15.70 -6.29 -37.10
C LYS A 245 -15.27 -7.38 -36.11
N PRO A 246 -13.95 -7.56 -35.89
CA PRO A 246 -13.45 -8.41 -34.82
C PRO A 246 -14.00 -7.96 -33.46
N VAL A 247 -14.41 -8.94 -32.65
CA VAL A 247 -14.77 -8.74 -31.25
C VAL A 247 -13.67 -9.34 -30.38
N LEU A 248 -13.03 -8.52 -29.56
CA LEU A 248 -11.90 -8.90 -28.73
C LEU A 248 -12.26 -8.77 -27.25
N THR A 249 -11.72 -9.65 -26.42
CA THR A 249 -11.68 -9.41 -24.97
C THR A 249 -10.66 -8.31 -24.63
N PRO A 250 -10.73 -7.69 -23.43
CA PRO A 250 -9.70 -6.76 -22.97
C PRO A 250 -8.27 -7.33 -23.03
N GLU A 251 -8.10 -8.61 -22.71
CA GLU A 251 -6.82 -9.33 -22.81
C GLU A 251 -6.32 -9.42 -24.25
N GLN A 252 -7.19 -9.84 -25.18
CA GLN A 252 -6.85 -9.95 -26.60
C GLN A 252 -6.54 -8.57 -27.22
N ALA A 253 -7.30 -7.54 -26.87
CA ALA A 253 -7.04 -6.18 -27.30
C ALA A 253 -5.69 -5.65 -26.77
N ALA A 254 -5.35 -5.95 -25.51
CA ALA A 254 -4.04 -5.59 -24.95
C ALA A 254 -2.88 -6.28 -25.70
N ALA A 255 -3.02 -7.57 -26.00
CA ALA A 255 -2.03 -8.33 -26.78
C ALA A 255 -1.86 -7.75 -28.20
N GLU A 256 -2.96 -7.44 -28.88
CA GLU A 256 -2.92 -6.87 -30.24
C GLU A 256 -2.30 -5.47 -30.26
N MET A 257 -2.65 -4.61 -29.29
CA MET A 257 -2.02 -3.29 -29.16
C MET A 257 -0.52 -3.40 -28.90
N ARG A 258 -0.07 -4.35 -28.08
CA ARG A 258 1.36 -4.58 -27.83
C ARG A 258 2.11 -4.97 -29.09
N ARG A 259 1.56 -5.90 -29.86
CA ARG A 259 2.13 -6.33 -31.14
C ARG A 259 2.30 -5.14 -32.09
N ARG A 260 1.22 -4.36 -32.30
CA ARG A 260 1.22 -3.20 -33.19
C ARG A 260 2.13 -2.07 -32.73
N ILE A 261 2.14 -1.76 -31.44
CA ILE A 261 3.04 -0.75 -30.86
C ILE A 261 4.50 -1.20 -31.01
N GLY A 262 4.80 -2.49 -30.86
CA GLY A 262 6.12 -3.06 -31.13
C GLY A 262 6.55 -2.92 -32.60
N GLU A 263 5.59 -2.84 -33.53
CA GLU A 263 5.78 -2.55 -34.95
C GLU A 263 5.82 -1.04 -35.26
N GLY A 264 5.81 -0.18 -34.24
CA GLY A 264 5.87 1.28 -34.38
C GLY A 264 4.52 1.97 -34.66
N GLN A 265 3.41 1.25 -34.60
CA GLN A 265 2.08 1.82 -34.77
C GLN A 265 1.63 2.56 -33.50
N ARG A 266 0.77 3.59 -33.67
CA ARG A 266 0.07 4.22 -32.54
C ARG A 266 -1.31 3.61 -32.37
N CYS A 267 -1.59 3.11 -31.17
CA CYS A 267 -2.87 2.49 -30.83
C CYS A 267 -3.67 3.35 -29.86
N GLY A 268 -5.00 3.24 -29.88
CA GLY A 268 -5.86 3.87 -28.88
C GLY A 268 -7.07 3.02 -28.50
N ILE A 269 -7.64 3.34 -27.34
CA ILE A 269 -8.85 2.72 -26.81
C ILE A 269 -9.92 3.79 -26.64
N LEU A 270 -11.07 3.56 -27.25
CA LEU A 270 -12.22 4.45 -27.24
C LEU A 270 -13.23 4.01 -26.19
N LEU A 271 -13.58 4.92 -25.27
CA LEU A 271 -14.60 4.70 -24.24
C LEU A 271 -15.72 5.74 -24.37
N GLY A 272 -16.96 5.27 -24.33
CA GLY A 272 -18.14 6.11 -24.49
C GLY A 272 -18.69 6.70 -23.19
N PRO A 273 -19.71 7.56 -23.28
CA PRO A 273 -20.40 8.14 -22.13
C PRO A 273 -21.01 7.10 -21.19
N GLU A 274 -21.13 7.46 -19.91
CA GLU A 274 -21.56 6.61 -18.81
C GLU A 274 -22.94 5.97 -18.99
N ARG A 275 -23.88 6.68 -19.64
CA ARG A 275 -25.28 6.24 -19.76
C ARG A 275 -25.53 5.37 -20.99
N ASN A 276 -25.00 5.80 -22.13
CA ASN A 276 -25.38 5.24 -23.43
C ASN A 276 -24.27 4.43 -24.08
N GLY A 277 -23.03 4.53 -23.58
CA GLY A 277 -21.86 3.98 -24.27
C GLY A 277 -21.61 4.67 -25.61
N LEU A 278 -20.76 4.06 -26.44
CA LEU A 278 -20.47 4.56 -27.78
C LEU A 278 -21.66 4.35 -28.72
N GLU A 279 -21.91 5.35 -29.57
CA GLU A 279 -22.88 5.25 -30.65
C GLU A 279 -22.37 4.31 -31.76
N THR A 280 -23.28 3.81 -32.60
CA THR A 280 -22.91 2.84 -33.65
C THR A 280 -21.87 3.41 -34.61
N GLU A 281 -22.01 4.69 -34.97
CA GLU A 281 -21.11 5.42 -35.85
C GLU A 281 -19.70 5.58 -35.25
N GLU A 282 -19.61 5.65 -33.92
CA GLU A 282 -18.34 5.77 -33.20
C GLU A 282 -17.61 4.42 -33.10
N VAL A 283 -18.37 3.33 -32.97
CA VAL A 283 -17.82 1.98 -33.09
C VAL A 283 -17.45 1.66 -34.55
N ALA A 284 -18.18 2.22 -35.52
CA ALA A 284 -17.94 2.00 -36.95
C ALA A 284 -16.55 2.47 -37.41
N VAL A 285 -15.99 3.51 -36.81
CA VAL A 285 -14.65 4.03 -37.14
C VAL A 285 -13.50 3.32 -36.43
N ALA A 286 -13.79 2.43 -35.48
CA ALA A 286 -12.78 1.63 -34.78
C ALA A 286 -12.44 0.34 -35.53
N ASP A 287 -11.25 -0.22 -35.33
CA ASP A 287 -10.81 -1.46 -35.98
C ASP A 287 -11.45 -2.72 -35.36
N ALA A 288 -11.73 -2.67 -34.05
CA ALA A 288 -12.32 -3.78 -33.31
C ALA A 288 -13.26 -3.30 -32.20
N ALA A 289 -14.26 -4.12 -31.89
CA ALA A 289 -15.05 -3.96 -30.67
C ALA A 289 -14.35 -4.70 -29.52
N VAL A 290 -14.24 -4.05 -28.36
CA VAL A 290 -13.66 -4.64 -27.16
C VAL A 290 -14.77 -4.87 -26.13
N MET A 291 -15.02 -6.13 -25.80
CA MET A 291 -16.11 -6.55 -24.92
C MET A 291 -15.56 -7.34 -23.74
N ALA A 292 -15.75 -6.83 -22.53
CA ALA A 292 -15.37 -7.53 -21.30
C ALA A 292 -16.39 -8.63 -20.97
N PRO A 293 -15.96 -9.83 -20.57
CA PRO A 293 -16.87 -10.85 -20.06
C PRO A 293 -17.42 -10.41 -18.70
N VAL A 294 -18.68 -9.97 -18.70
CA VAL A 294 -19.41 -9.47 -17.52
C VAL A 294 -20.71 -10.24 -17.33
N ASN A 295 -21.33 -10.10 -16.16
CA ASN A 295 -22.65 -10.67 -15.93
C ASN A 295 -23.65 -10.08 -16.95
N PRO A 296 -24.30 -10.90 -17.81
CA PRO A 296 -25.24 -10.39 -18.81
C PRO A 296 -26.44 -9.65 -18.19
N ASN A 297 -26.81 -9.97 -16.95
CA ASN A 297 -27.88 -9.28 -16.22
C ASN A 297 -27.44 -7.90 -15.69
N PHE A 298 -26.14 -7.58 -15.72
CA PHE A 298 -25.60 -6.31 -15.25
C PHE A 298 -24.30 -5.96 -15.98
N ALA A 299 -24.39 -5.78 -17.30
CA ALA A 299 -23.24 -5.65 -18.18
C ALA A 299 -22.66 -4.22 -18.29
N SER A 300 -23.22 -3.25 -17.57
CA SER A 300 -22.80 -1.85 -17.63
C SER A 300 -21.73 -1.53 -16.58
N LEU A 301 -20.48 -1.42 -17.02
CA LEU A 301 -19.38 -0.95 -16.17
C LEU A 301 -19.35 0.58 -16.11
N ASN A 302 -18.94 1.13 -14.97
CA ASN A 302 -18.61 2.56 -14.90
C ASN A 302 -17.43 2.88 -15.83
N LEU A 303 -17.40 4.10 -16.38
CA LEU A 303 -16.36 4.55 -17.32
C LEU A 303 -14.93 4.31 -16.81
N ALA A 304 -14.64 4.70 -15.55
CA ALA A 304 -13.33 4.52 -14.96
C ALA A 304 -13.01 3.03 -14.68
N GLN A 305 -14.03 2.20 -14.44
CA GLN A 305 -13.85 0.74 -14.29
C GLN A 305 -13.52 0.08 -15.63
N ALA A 306 -14.17 0.46 -16.72
CA ALA A 306 -13.83 -0.01 -18.06
C ALA A 306 -12.40 0.39 -18.44
N ALA A 307 -12.01 1.65 -18.18
CA ALA A 307 -10.64 2.12 -18.35
C ALA A 307 -9.64 1.34 -17.48
N LEU A 308 -10.00 1.05 -16.23
CA LEU A 308 -9.19 0.27 -15.30
C LEU A 308 -8.94 -1.16 -15.80
N LEU A 309 -9.95 -1.84 -16.35
CA LEU A 309 -9.78 -3.17 -16.93
C LEU A 309 -8.80 -3.15 -18.10
N MET A 310 -8.97 -2.22 -19.03
CA MET A 310 -8.08 -2.08 -20.19
C MET A 310 -6.64 -1.77 -19.77
N ALA A 311 -6.48 -0.84 -18.82
CA ALA A 311 -5.18 -0.46 -18.31
C ALA A 311 -4.52 -1.61 -17.52
N TYR A 312 -5.28 -2.35 -16.72
CA TYR A 312 -4.82 -3.55 -16.02
C TYR A 312 -4.34 -4.63 -17.00
N GLU A 313 -5.14 -4.98 -18.00
CA GLU A 313 -4.78 -5.97 -19.02
C GLU A 313 -3.54 -5.54 -19.82
N TRP A 314 -3.44 -4.24 -20.12
CA TRP A 314 -2.21 -3.69 -20.70
C TRP A 314 -1.00 -3.99 -19.81
N MET A 315 -1.00 -3.58 -18.54
CA MET A 315 0.13 -3.80 -17.64
C MET A 315 0.39 -5.30 -17.40
N LYS A 316 -0.65 -6.12 -17.27
CA LYS A 316 -0.56 -7.58 -17.07
C LYS A 316 0.15 -8.25 -18.24
N ALA A 317 -0.11 -7.79 -19.46
CA ALA A 317 0.55 -8.31 -20.66
C ALA A 317 2.03 -7.87 -20.79
N ALA A 318 2.55 -7.01 -19.90
CA ALA A 318 3.97 -6.73 -19.83
C ALA A 318 4.71 -7.85 -19.06
N ASP A 319 5.70 -8.48 -19.69
CA ASP A 319 6.58 -9.47 -19.03
C ASP A 319 7.55 -8.85 -17.99
N THR A 320 7.48 -7.52 -17.83
CA THR A 320 8.30 -6.73 -16.90
C THR A 320 7.56 -6.33 -15.62
N GLY A 321 6.27 -6.71 -15.48
CA GLY A 321 5.44 -6.34 -14.33
C GLY A 321 5.86 -7.05 -13.04
N THR A 322 6.12 -6.28 -11.99
CA THR A 322 6.22 -6.79 -10.61
C THR A 322 4.84 -6.75 -9.94
N LEU A 323 4.52 -7.75 -9.14
CA LEU A 323 3.32 -7.72 -8.31
C LEU A 323 3.57 -6.82 -7.08
N GLY A 324 2.64 -5.89 -6.83
CA GLY A 324 2.71 -5.00 -5.67
C GLY A 324 3.81 -3.95 -5.78
N ARG A 325 4.11 -3.32 -4.64
CA ARG A 325 5.14 -2.29 -4.55
C ARG A 325 6.50 -2.95 -4.33
N VAL A 326 7.50 -2.52 -5.09
CA VAL A 326 8.90 -2.86 -4.83
C VAL A 326 9.52 -1.69 -4.06
N THR A 327 9.86 -1.90 -2.80
CA THR A 327 10.68 -0.96 -2.01
C THR A 327 12.16 -1.33 -2.08
N THR A 328 13.03 -0.48 -1.51
CA THR A 328 14.48 -0.70 -1.41
C THR A 328 14.89 -2.03 -0.75
N TYR A 329 13.97 -2.69 -0.05
CA TYR A 329 14.22 -3.95 0.66
C TYR A 329 13.44 -5.12 0.08
N GLU A 330 12.66 -4.90 -0.98
CA GLU A 330 11.79 -5.91 -1.57
C GLU A 330 12.30 -6.30 -2.97
N ALA A 331 12.25 -7.58 -3.29
CA ALA A 331 12.50 -8.07 -4.64
C ALA A 331 11.19 -8.10 -5.43
N PRO A 332 11.23 -7.89 -6.77
CA PRO A 332 10.06 -8.05 -7.63
C PRO A 332 9.33 -9.37 -7.38
N LEU A 333 8.03 -9.27 -7.13
CA LEU A 333 7.18 -10.45 -6.99
C LEU A 333 6.68 -10.86 -8.36
N ARG A 334 6.73 -12.17 -8.63
CA ARG A 334 6.12 -12.79 -9.79
C ARG A 334 5.05 -13.78 -9.31
N PRO A 335 4.01 -14.06 -10.13
CA PRO A 335 3.09 -15.16 -9.84
C PRO A 335 3.86 -16.49 -9.66
N GLY A 336 3.41 -17.33 -8.75
CA GLY A 336 4.00 -18.65 -8.49
C GLY A 336 4.58 -18.83 -7.08
N LEU A 337 5.23 -19.98 -6.86
CA LEU A 337 5.81 -20.34 -5.57
C LEU A 337 7.14 -19.60 -5.34
N ARG A 338 7.28 -18.94 -4.18
CA ARG A 338 8.53 -18.28 -3.81
C ARG A 338 9.48 -19.23 -3.09
N THR A 339 10.46 -19.75 -3.80
CA THR A 339 11.45 -20.70 -3.25
C THR A 339 12.65 -20.03 -2.55
N ARG A 340 12.60 -18.71 -2.29
CA ARG A 340 13.67 -17.91 -1.66
C ARG A 340 15.08 -18.16 -2.25
N GLY A 341 15.14 -18.42 -3.56
CA GLY A 341 16.40 -18.69 -4.26
C GLY A 341 16.90 -20.12 -4.15
N SER A 342 16.17 -21.03 -3.51
CA SER A 342 16.48 -22.46 -3.57
C SER A 342 16.00 -23.02 -4.91
N PRO A 343 16.90 -23.62 -5.72
CA PRO A 343 16.50 -24.24 -6.98
C PRO A 343 15.62 -25.48 -6.74
N PRO A 344 14.84 -25.91 -7.75
CA PRO A 344 14.15 -27.19 -7.71
C PRO A 344 15.13 -28.34 -7.44
N ALA A 345 14.70 -29.34 -6.67
CA ALA A 345 15.50 -30.53 -6.43
C ALA A 345 15.77 -31.29 -7.73
N THR A 346 17.01 -31.74 -7.92
CA THR A 346 17.35 -32.56 -9.09
C THR A 346 16.70 -33.94 -8.98
N ARG A 347 16.58 -34.63 -10.11
CA ARG A 347 15.96 -35.96 -10.15
C ARG A 347 16.76 -36.96 -9.30
N GLU A 348 18.08 -36.82 -9.29
CA GLU A 348 19.01 -37.63 -8.50
C GLU A 348 18.78 -37.44 -7.00
N GLN A 349 18.58 -36.20 -6.55
CA GLN A 349 18.31 -35.91 -5.14
C GLN A 349 16.96 -36.51 -4.69
N LEU A 350 15.93 -36.42 -5.54
CA LEU A 350 14.62 -37.02 -5.29
C LEU A 350 14.70 -38.55 -5.21
N ILE A 351 15.39 -39.19 -6.17
CA ILE A 351 15.59 -40.64 -6.18
C ILE A 351 16.34 -41.09 -4.92
N GLY A 352 17.43 -40.41 -4.56
CA GLY A 352 18.18 -40.73 -3.34
C GLY A 352 17.37 -40.54 -2.06
N PHE A 353 16.40 -39.61 -2.05
CA PHE A 353 15.43 -39.51 -0.96
C PHE A 353 14.44 -40.69 -0.94
N PHE A 354 13.93 -41.11 -2.10
CA PHE A 354 13.03 -42.27 -2.20
C PHE A 354 13.68 -43.55 -1.69
N GLU A 355 14.91 -43.84 -2.13
CA GLU A 355 15.66 -45.00 -1.66
C GLU A 355 15.86 -44.99 -0.14
N GLN A 356 16.21 -43.82 0.43
CA GLN A 356 16.39 -43.67 1.86
C GLN A 356 15.08 -43.87 2.64
N LEU A 357 13.97 -43.31 2.14
CA LEU A 357 12.65 -43.41 2.76
C LEU A 357 12.10 -44.84 2.68
N GLU A 358 12.18 -45.47 1.51
CA GLU A 358 11.73 -46.84 1.28
C GLU A 358 12.46 -47.82 2.20
N ALA A 359 13.79 -47.73 2.27
CA ALA A 359 14.59 -48.56 3.16
C ALA A 359 14.26 -48.34 4.65
N ALA A 360 13.89 -47.11 5.03
CA ALA A 360 13.45 -46.82 6.40
C ALA A 360 12.08 -47.44 6.71
N LEU A 361 11.14 -47.36 5.78
CA LEU A 361 9.78 -47.94 5.90
C LEU A 361 9.81 -49.47 5.90
N ASP A 362 10.70 -50.08 5.11
CA ASP A 362 10.94 -51.54 5.13
C ASP A 362 11.43 -51.96 6.54
N ARG A 363 12.41 -51.26 7.11
CA ARG A 363 12.93 -51.55 8.46
C ARG A 363 11.91 -51.34 9.57
N SER A 364 11.00 -50.37 9.43
CA SER A 364 9.98 -50.10 10.45
C SER A 364 8.78 -51.07 10.39
N GLY A 365 8.74 -51.98 9.41
CA GLY A 365 7.62 -52.90 9.21
C GLY A 365 6.36 -52.22 8.67
N PHE A 366 6.49 -51.05 8.00
CA PHE A 366 5.35 -50.33 7.46
C PHE A 366 4.63 -51.12 6.34
N PHE A 367 5.40 -51.85 5.53
CA PHE A 367 4.86 -52.70 4.47
C PHE A 367 4.46 -54.07 5.04
N THR A 368 3.25 -54.16 5.59
CA THR A 368 2.70 -55.39 6.19
C THR A 368 2.21 -56.41 5.17
N ALA A 369 1.83 -55.95 3.97
CA ALA A 369 1.31 -56.76 2.87
C ALA A 369 2.25 -56.68 1.65
N PRO A 370 3.00 -57.75 1.33
CA PRO A 370 4.01 -57.72 0.25
C PRO A 370 3.43 -57.37 -1.13
N ASP A 371 2.20 -57.81 -1.42
CA ASP A 371 1.47 -57.56 -2.66
C ASP A 371 1.12 -56.07 -2.85
N LYS A 372 0.92 -55.32 -1.75
CA LYS A 372 0.55 -53.90 -1.78
C LYS A 372 1.74 -52.95 -1.81
N ARG A 373 2.94 -53.43 -1.44
CA ARG A 373 4.17 -52.60 -1.40
C ARG A 373 4.42 -51.84 -2.71
N PRO A 374 4.35 -52.44 -3.91
CA PRO A 374 4.61 -51.72 -5.17
C PRO A 374 3.70 -50.51 -5.36
N THR A 375 2.39 -50.67 -5.11
CA THR A 375 1.40 -49.60 -5.23
C THR A 375 1.65 -48.47 -4.22
N VAL A 376 1.98 -48.82 -2.98
CA VAL A 376 2.27 -47.81 -1.94
C VAL A 376 3.54 -47.02 -2.27
N VAL A 377 4.60 -47.69 -2.73
CA VAL A 377 5.83 -47.02 -3.18
C VAL A 377 5.56 -46.09 -4.36
N GLN A 378 4.80 -46.52 -5.36
CA GLN A 378 4.42 -45.68 -6.51
C GLN A 378 3.64 -44.44 -6.06
N ASN A 379 2.71 -44.60 -5.12
CA ASN A 379 1.94 -43.48 -4.57
C ASN A 379 2.84 -42.49 -3.81
N LEU A 380 3.76 -42.97 -2.97
CA LEU A 380 4.72 -42.13 -2.26
C LEU A 380 5.59 -41.33 -3.24
N ARG A 381 6.20 -42.00 -4.22
CA ARG A 381 7.02 -41.34 -5.25
C ARG A 381 6.22 -40.28 -6.00
N THR A 382 5.01 -40.62 -6.45
CA THR A 382 4.13 -39.70 -7.18
C THR A 382 3.78 -38.47 -6.35
N MET A 383 3.44 -38.66 -5.07
CA MET A 383 3.14 -37.58 -4.13
C MET A 383 4.31 -36.60 -4.01
N PHE A 384 5.52 -37.12 -3.78
CA PHE A 384 6.72 -36.28 -3.59
C PHE A 384 7.23 -35.64 -4.89
N VAL A 385 7.03 -36.27 -6.05
CA VAL A 385 7.31 -35.63 -7.35
C VAL A 385 6.35 -34.46 -7.59
N ARG A 386 5.05 -34.65 -7.33
CA ARG A 386 4.03 -33.59 -7.51
C ARG A 386 4.25 -32.39 -6.59
N MET A 387 4.94 -32.58 -5.46
CA MET A 387 5.26 -31.51 -4.51
C MET A 387 6.13 -30.40 -5.11
N GLY A 388 6.93 -30.69 -6.15
CA GLY A 388 7.81 -29.68 -6.76
C GLY A 388 8.87 -29.15 -5.79
N ALA A 389 9.42 -30.03 -4.94
CA ALA A 389 10.33 -29.69 -3.86
C ALA A 389 11.61 -29.00 -4.35
N THR A 390 12.11 -28.08 -3.54
CA THR A 390 13.45 -27.49 -3.65
C THR A 390 14.53 -28.44 -3.14
N GLU A 391 15.79 -28.20 -3.55
CA GLU A 391 16.93 -28.97 -3.03
C GLU A 391 17.00 -28.94 -1.49
N GLN A 392 16.71 -27.78 -0.90
CA GLN A 392 16.75 -27.59 0.55
C GLN A 392 15.65 -28.39 1.26
N GLU A 393 14.45 -28.46 0.69
CA GLU A 393 13.35 -29.26 1.25
C GLU A 393 13.64 -30.76 1.17
N ILE A 394 14.23 -31.24 0.07
CA ILE A 394 14.68 -32.64 -0.03
C ILE A 394 15.77 -32.93 1.00
N ARG A 395 16.71 -32.02 1.20
CA ARG A 395 17.75 -32.16 2.25
C ARG A 395 17.11 -32.26 3.65
N THR A 396 16.12 -31.43 3.93
CA THR A 396 15.35 -31.48 5.19
C THR A 396 14.62 -32.82 5.35
N LEU A 397 13.93 -33.29 4.31
CA LEU A 397 13.20 -34.57 4.34
C LEU A 397 14.14 -35.76 4.57
N ARG A 398 15.30 -35.78 3.91
CA ARG A 398 16.35 -36.78 4.16
C ARG A 398 16.88 -36.71 5.60
N GLY A 399 17.00 -35.51 6.15
CA GLY A 399 17.34 -35.27 7.56
C GLY A 399 16.31 -35.84 8.52
N ILE A 400 15.01 -35.65 8.23
CA ILE A 400 13.89 -36.22 9.01
C ILE A 400 13.97 -37.74 9.02
N VAL A 401 14.13 -38.38 7.84
CA VAL A 401 14.26 -39.84 7.76
C VAL A 401 15.46 -40.32 8.56
N LYS A 402 16.61 -39.63 8.46
CA LYS A 402 17.80 -39.97 9.25
C LYS A 402 17.55 -39.87 10.75
N ALA A 403 16.86 -38.83 11.22
CA ALA A 403 16.57 -38.66 12.64
C ALA A 403 15.61 -39.73 13.17
N LEU A 404 14.58 -40.09 12.39
CA LEU A 404 13.62 -41.13 12.78
C LEU A 404 14.26 -42.52 12.82
N VAL A 405 15.18 -42.82 11.91
CA VAL A 405 15.94 -44.08 11.91
C VAL A 405 17.07 -44.08 12.94
N GLY A 406 17.66 -42.91 13.22
CA GLY A 406 18.87 -42.74 14.02
C GLY A 406 18.67 -42.26 15.46
N ALA A 407 17.43 -42.04 15.91
CA ALA A 407 17.16 -41.76 17.31
C ALA A 407 17.53 -43.00 18.15
N LYS A 408 18.64 -42.92 18.88
CA LYS A 408 18.79 -43.65 20.15
C LYS A 408 17.50 -43.37 20.93
N GLN A 409 16.64 -44.38 21.10
CA GLN A 409 15.58 -44.30 22.09
C GLN A 409 16.22 -43.82 23.39
N LYS A 410 15.94 -42.59 23.84
CA LYS A 410 16.12 -42.26 25.24
C LYS A 410 15.25 -43.26 25.98
N ARG A 411 15.88 -44.23 26.65
CA ARG A 411 15.17 -45.11 27.59
C ARG A 411 14.36 -44.19 28.51
N PRO A 412 13.07 -44.45 28.73
CA PRO A 412 12.37 -43.76 29.80
C PRO A 412 13.14 -44.05 31.09
N ASP A 413 13.41 -43.00 31.87
CA ASP A 413 13.91 -43.17 33.22
C ASP A 413 12.86 -44.01 33.97
N SER A 414 13.18 -45.29 34.19
CA SER A 414 12.39 -46.16 35.06
C SER A 414 12.63 -45.75 36.52
N PRO A 415 11.58 -45.83 37.37
CA PRO A 415 11.46 -45.10 38.63
C PRO A 415 12.51 -45.43 39.69
#